data_AF-A0A1G6R646-F1
#
_entry.id   AF-A0A1G6R646-F1
#
_cell.length_a   1.000
_cell.length_b   1.000
_cell.length_c   1.000
_cell.angle_alpha   90.00
_cell.angle_beta   90.00
_cell.angle_gamma   90.00
#
_symmetry.space_group_name_H-M   'P 1'
#
loop_
_entity.id
_entity.type
_entity.pdbx_description
1 polymer ?
#
loop_
_entity_poly.entity_id
_entity_poly.type
_entity_poly.pdbx_seq_one_letter_code
_entity_poly.pdbx_strand_id
1 'polypeptide(L)'
;MNYKYFAVIFALLVLCSCTKMDHEYAPYLKDGEIIYIGAPYNLEAHSGRGRVELQFTQSKDPNIIKYIIYWNNKNKKLEVPAEKNSTIQKVMVTGLSEQDYTFEIVALDKDGNSSTPASALISGQSLGADYEGQLFTRSVTLTNSKKGMSLAFVSVDTTCKFTVVTYRNIAGQAVQKKISDMAALTDTLADIDPLAASVDLRTAYVPVKGIDTFYAQKTETMSLAAGRYTCTGNMVDVTSAALTGAYPWNVTLRQVGARRLELYDEDYTKDVAHWIKSSGSNSSYGQFGVIFNFDENYNVISVVNKNGQPSGNNRSGELDPSGINKFDPVTKVLKVKYWMNENGTHRTSFDEVMTMK
;
A
#
# COMPACT_ATOMS: atom_id res chain seq x y z
N MET A 1 -68.76 64.82 49.47
CA MET A 1 -68.26 63.43 49.57
C MET A 1 -66.79 63.50 49.98
N ASN A 2 -66.42 62.83 51.07
CA ASN A 2 -65.31 63.21 51.94
C ASN A 2 -63.92 62.96 51.34
N TYR A 3 -63.15 64.03 51.07
CA TYR A 3 -61.75 64.02 50.61
C TYR A 3 -60.81 63.22 51.55
N LYS A 4 -61.22 63.01 52.81
CA LYS A 4 -60.50 62.20 53.80
C LYS A 4 -60.35 60.73 53.42
N TYR A 5 -61.28 60.15 52.65
CA TYR A 5 -61.17 58.74 52.20
C TYR A 5 -60.30 58.59 50.95
N PHE A 6 -60.24 59.61 50.09
CA PHE A 6 -59.42 59.60 48.88
C PHE A 6 -57.92 59.69 49.20
N ALA A 7 -57.56 60.46 50.23
CA ALA A 7 -56.18 60.54 50.73
C ALA A 7 -55.69 59.21 51.34
N VAL A 8 -56.57 58.46 52.02
CA VAL A 8 -56.24 57.16 52.62
C VAL A 8 -56.09 56.08 51.54
N ILE A 9 -56.93 56.08 50.51
CA ILE A 9 -56.83 55.13 49.38
C ILE A 9 -55.60 55.42 48.51
N PHE A 10 -55.26 56.69 48.28
CA PHE A 10 -54.04 57.07 47.55
C PHE A 10 -52.78 56.73 48.35
N ALA A 11 -52.78 56.92 49.68
CA ALA A 11 -51.68 56.50 50.55
C ALA A 11 -51.52 54.96 50.61
N LEU A 12 -52.61 54.19 50.53
CA LEU A 12 -52.55 52.72 50.47
C LEU A 12 -52.00 52.20 49.14
N LEU A 13 -52.28 52.87 48.02
CA LEU A 13 -51.78 52.49 46.68
C LEU A 13 -50.27 52.72 46.51
N VAL A 14 -49.69 53.69 47.23
CA VAL A 14 -48.24 53.98 47.19
C VAL A 14 -47.42 52.96 48.01
N LEU A 15 -48.03 52.26 48.96
CA LEU A 15 -47.33 51.27 49.79
C LEU A 15 -47.23 49.88 49.15
N CYS A 16 -47.95 49.61 48.06
CA CYS A 16 -47.90 48.33 47.34
C CYS A 16 -46.95 48.31 46.14
N SER A 17 -46.23 49.39 45.83
CA SER A 17 -45.34 49.47 44.64
C SER A 17 -43.84 49.52 44.93
N CYS A 18 -43.40 49.24 46.16
CA CYS A 18 -41.97 49.16 46.49
C CYS A 18 -41.49 47.71 46.59
N THR A 19 -41.56 46.95 45.49
CA THR A 19 -40.57 45.90 45.28
C THR A 19 -39.31 46.56 44.74
N LYS A 20 -38.15 46.35 45.38
CA LYS A 20 -36.87 46.86 44.86
C LYS A 20 -36.76 46.50 43.38
N MET A 21 -36.45 47.48 42.53
CA MET A 21 -36.31 47.32 41.07
C MET A 21 -35.37 46.15 40.69
N ASP A 22 -34.45 45.81 41.60
CA ASP A 22 -33.46 44.76 41.43
C ASP A 22 -33.96 43.36 41.81
N HIS A 23 -35.16 43.19 42.36
CA HIS A 23 -35.64 41.89 42.86
C HIS A 23 -35.81 40.85 41.74
N GLU A 24 -36.11 41.28 40.51
CA GLU A 24 -36.19 40.38 39.35
C GLU A 24 -34.81 39.97 38.82
N TYR A 25 -33.76 40.80 39.01
CA TYR A 25 -32.42 40.55 38.48
C TYR A 25 -31.42 40.04 39.53
N ALA A 26 -31.72 40.22 40.82
CA ALA A 26 -30.90 39.76 41.94
C ALA A 26 -30.55 38.25 41.92
N PRO A 27 -31.43 37.34 41.44
CA PRO A 27 -31.06 35.94 41.26
C PRO A 27 -29.97 35.72 40.20
N TYR A 28 -29.90 36.59 39.19
CA TYR A 28 -28.91 36.51 38.09
C TYR A 28 -27.59 37.22 38.41
N LEU A 29 -27.55 38.04 39.46
CA LEU A 29 -26.33 38.71 39.96
C LEU A 29 -25.68 37.97 41.14
N LYS A 30 -26.32 36.90 41.64
CA LYS A 30 -25.96 36.25 42.90
C LYS A 30 -24.61 35.53 42.88
N ASP A 31 -24.18 35.09 41.71
CA ASP A 31 -22.93 34.34 41.49
C ASP A 31 -21.78 35.21 40.93
N GLY A 32 -22.00 36.52 40.76
CA GLY A 32 -21.01 37.45 40.20
C GLY A 32 -20.82 37.34 38.68
N GLU A 33 -19.88 38.12 38.14
CA GLU A 33 -19.49 38.03 36.73
C GLU A 33 -18.72 36.74 36.45
N ILE A 34 -19.14 35.97 35.44
CA ILE A 34 -18.38 34.80 34.97
C ILE A 34 -17.24 35.29 34.09
N ILE A 35 -16.02 35.07 34.53
CA ILE A 35 -14.81 35.40 33.76
C ILE A 35 -14.48 34.23 32.84
N TYR A 36 -14.45 34.49 31.52
CA TYR A 36 -14.02 33.50 30.54
C TYR A 36 -12.64 33.82 29.99
N ILE A 37 -11.74 32.84 30.08
CA ILE A 37 -10.39 32.95 29.54
C ILE A 37 -10.40 32.74 28.02
N GLY A 38 -9.54 33.45 27.29
CA GLY A 38 -9.46 33.31 25.84
C GLY A 38 -9.19 31.86 25.40
N ALA A 39 -10.13 31.27 24.66
CA ALA A 39 -9.98 29.91 24.12
C ALA A 39 -8.88 29.83 23.05
N PRO A 40 -8.13 28.70 22.96
CA PRO A 40 -7.23 28.48 21.85
C PRO A 40 -8.00 28.28 20.54
N TYR A 41 -7.34 28.55 19.42
CA TYR A 41 -7.94 28.47 18.08
C TYR A 41 -6.97 27.89 17.05
N ASN A 42 -7.40 27.70 15.80
CA ASN A 42 -6.63 27.03 14.75
C ASN A 42 -6.10 25.65 15.19
N LEU A 43 -7.02 24.79 15.63
CA LEU A 43 -6.69 23.47 16.15
C LEU A 43 -6.35 22.51 15.02
N GLU A 44 -5.30 21.73 15.22
CA GLU A 44 -4.92 20.61 14.37
C GLU A 44 -4.67 19.38 15.23
N ALA A 45 -5.06 18.22 14.71
CA ALA A 45 -4.71 16.92 15.28
C ALA A 45 -3.89 16.15 14.25
N HIS A 46 -2.75 15.63 14.70
CA HIS A 46 -1.83 14.87 13.88
C HIS A 46 -1.69 13.45 14.41
N SER A 47 -2.05 12.47 13.58
CA SER A 47 -2.21 11.07 13.98
C SER A 47 -0.88 10.35 14.13
N GLY A 48 -0.74 9.50 15.15
CA GLY A 48 0.43 8.66 15.37
C GLY A 48 0.08 7.31 16.01
N ARG A 49 1.09 6.45 16.14
CA ARG A 49 0.97 5.14 16.80
C ARG A 49 0.69 5.30 18.28
N GLY A 50 -0.51 4.90 18.70
CA GLY A 50 -0.97 4.99 20.08
C GLY A 50 -0.95 6.41 20.67
N ARG A 51 -0.94 7.43 19.82
CA ARG A 51 -0.88 8.85 20.22
C ARG A 51 -1.45 9.80 19.16
N VAL A 52 -1.75 11.01 19.60
CA VAL A 52 -2.14 12.15 18.75
C VAL A 52 -1.36 13.39 19.21
N GLU A 53 -0.71 14.09 18.27
CA GLU A 53 -0.16 15.43 18.53
C GLU A 53 -1.25 16.47 18.25
N LEU A 54 -1.62 17.24 19.26
CA LEU A 54 -2.49 18.39 19.13
C LEU A 54 -1.63 19.63 18.95
N GLN A 55 -1.96 20.45 17.95
CA GLN A 55 -1.36 21.75 17.72
C GLN A 55 -2.44 22.82 17.74
N PHE A 56 -2.20 23.93 18.41
CA PHE A 56 -3.17 25.03 18.46
C PHE A 56 -2.49 26.37 18.68
N THR A 57 -3.14 27.44 18.20
CA THR A 57 -2.74 28.81 18.49
C THR A 57 -3.23 29.22 19.88
N GLN A 58 -2.31 29.68 20.72
CA GLN A 58 -2.63 30.22 22.04
C GLN A 58 -3.34 31.57 21.88
N SER A 59 -4.40 31.81 22.66
CA SER A 59 -5.04 33.12 22.70
C SER A 59 -4.06 34.19 23.21
N LYS A 60 -4.30 35.44 22.84
CA LYS A 60 -3.51 36.60 23.33
C LYS A 60 -3.83 36.99 24.78
N ASP A 61 -4.70 36.24 25.45
CA ASP A 61 -5.04 36.47 26.85
C ASP A 61 -3.80 36.21 27.74
N PRO A 62 -3.29 37.25 28.44
CA PRO A 62 -2.06 37.14 29.22
C PRO A 62 -2.24 36.35 30.53
N ASN A 63 -3.48 36.04 30.93
CA ASN A 63 -3.78 35.35 32.18
C ASN A 63 -3.71 33.83 32.06
N ILE A 64 -3.58 33.28 30.84
CA ILE A 64 -3.49 31.83 30.62
C ILE A 64 -2.20 31.29 31.26
N ILE A 65 -2.34 30.29 32.14
CA ILE A 65 -1.20 29.62 32.76
C ILE A 65 -1.06 28.16 32.32
N LYS A 66 -2.17 27.51 31.92
CA LYS A 66 -2.18 26.10 31.51
C LYS A 66 -3.40 25.78 30.63
N TYR A 67 -3.31 24.64 29.97
CA TYR A 67 -4.41 24.01 29.26
C TYR A 67 -4.75 22.66 29.90
N ILE A 68 -6.03 22.29 29.87
CA ILE A 68 -6.48 20.92 30.13
C ILE A 68 -7.09 20.36 28.86
N ILE A 69 -6.54 19.24 28.42
CA ILE A 69 -7.02 18.49 27.26
C ILE A 69 -7.87 17.35 27.77
N TYR A 70 -9.15 17.35 27.44
CA TYR A 70 -10.09 16.28 27.79
C TYR A 70 -10.38 15.39 26.59
N TRP A 71 -10.60 14.11 26.84
CA TRP A 71 -11.15 13.16 25.86
C TRP A 71 -12.00 12.11 26.55
N ASN A 72 -12.66 11.26 25.75
CA ASN A 72 -13.56 10.21 26.24
C ASN A 72 -14.67 10.78 27.15
N ASN A 73 -15.42 11.77 26.65
CA ASN A 73 -16.48 12.46 27.40
C ASN A 73 -16.00 13.06 28.73
N LYS A 74 -14.80 13.69 28.72
CA LYS A 74 -14.12 14.26 29.90
C LYS A 74 -13.71 13.27 30.99
N ASN A 75 -13.85 11.97 30.77
CA ASN A 75 -13.39 10.95 31.72
C ASN A 75 -11.87 10.81 31.78
N LYS A 76 -11.16 11.33 30.78
CA LYS A 76 -9.70 11.39 30.75
C LYS A 76 -9.24 12.82 30.50
N LYS A 77 -8.09 13.17 31.08
CA LYS A 77 -7.50 14.50 30.93
C LYS A 77 -5.98 14.48 30.94
N LEU A 78 -5.39 15.50 30.34
CA LEU A 78 -3.97 15.83 30.40
C LEU A 78 -3.85 17.33 30.70
N GLU A 79 -3.08 17.70 31.72
CA GLU A 79 -2.79 19.10 32.04
C GLU A 79 -1.41 19.47 31.49
N VAL A 80 -1.32 20.63 30.85
CA VAL A 80 -0.10 21.10 30.18
C VAL A 80 0.09 22.59 30.44
N PRO A 81 1.26 23.04 30.92
CA PRO A 81 1.53 24.46 31.11
C PRO A 81 1.51 25.19 29.77
N ALA A 82 1.07 26.45 29.77
CA ALA A 82 1.09 27.29 28.57
C ALA A 82 2.52 27.75 28.26
N GLU A 83 2.95 27.63 27.00
CA GLU A 83 4.26 28.07 26.55
C GLU A 83 4.32 29.60 26.40
N LYS A 84 5.07 30.27 27.27
CA LYS A 84 5.11 31.75 27.33
C LYS A 84 5.70 32.44 26.09
N ASN A 85 6.55 31.76 25.32
CA ASN A 85 7.31 32.35 24.20
C ASN A 85 6.95 31.73 22.85
N SER A 86 5.79 31.07 22.74
CA SER A 86 5.33 30.47 21.50
C SER A 86 3.89 30.87 21.22
N THR A 87 3.59 31.29 19.99
CA THR A 87 2.19 31.49 19.57
C THR A 87 1.48 30.15 19.36
N ILE A 88 2.22 29.07 19.12
CA ILE A 88 1.70 27.73 18.83
C ILE A 88 2.09 26.79 19.97
N GLN A 89 1.09 26.21 20.63
CA GLN A 89 1.29 25.14 21.59
C GLN A 89 1.20 23.79 20.86
N LYS A 90 2.13 22.88 21.16
CA LYS A 90 2.08 21.47 20.72
C LYS A 90 1.98 20.57 21.92
N VAL A 91 1.12 19.54 21.86
CA VAL A 91 0.91 18.61 22.96
C VAL A 91 0.72 17.20 22.43
N MET A 92 1.52 16.27 22.95
CA MET A 92 1.38 14.85 22.62
C MET A 92 0.47 14.15 23.63
N VAL A 93 -0.68 13.66 23.18
CA VAL A 93 -1.54 12.75 23.97
C VAL A 93 -1.15 11.32 23.64
N THR A 94 -0.58 10.59 24.61
CA THR A 94 -0.04 9.24 24.41
C THR A 94 -0.87 8.17 25.13
N GLY A 95 -0.61 6.89 24.85
CA GLY A 95 -1.29 5.76 25.50
C GLY A 95 -2.74 5.59 25.04
N LEU A 96 -3.05 6.05 23.83
CA LEU A 96 -4.37 5.91 23.21
C LEU A 96 -4.47 4.55 22.52
N SER A 97 -5.63 3.89 22.64
CA SER A 97 -5.96 2.77 21.77
C SER A 97 -6.25 3.27 20.35
N GLU A 98 -6.05 2.41 19.36
CA GLU A 98 -6.32 2.71 17.95
C GLU A 98 -7.83 2.91 17.72
N GLN A 99 -8.25 4.17 17.54
CA GLN A 99 -9.63 4.61 17.30
C GLN A 99 -9.66 6.14 17.08
N ASP A 100 -10.85 6.66 16.79
CA ASP A 100 -11.12 8.09 16.72
C ASP A 100 -11.38 8.69 18.11
N TYR A 101 -10.89 9.92 18.30
CA TYR A 101 -11.05 10.70 19.53
C TYR A 101 -11.54 12.11 19.19
N THR A 102 -12.33 12.68 20.09
CA THR A 102 -12.58 14.11 20.15
C THR A 102 -11.90 14.67 21.38
N PHE A 103 -11.08 15.69 21.17
CA PHE A 103 -10.35 16.40 22.21
C PHE A 103 -10.97 17.78 22.45
N GLU A 104 -11.19 18.11 23.72
CA GLU A 104 -11.57 19.46 24.15
C GLU A 104 -10.38 20.11 24.85
N ILE A 105 -10.00 21.30 24.41
CA ILE A 105 -8.86 22.03 24.96
C ILE A 105 -9.40 23.23 25.76
N VAL A 106 -9.19 23.22 27.07
CA VAL A 106 -9.69 24.25 27.99
C VAL A 106 -8.52 25.08 28.49
N ALA A 107 -8.52 26.38 28.24
CA ALA A 107 -7.55 27.31 28.83
C ALA A 107 -7.94 27.64 30.28
N LEU A 108 -6.96 27.76 31.17
CA LEU A 108 -7.16 28.14 32.57
C LEU A 108 -6.20 29.24 33.00
N ASP A 109 -6.70 30.15 33.83
CA ASP A 109 -5.88 31.10 34.57
C ASP A 109 -5.46 30.57 35.95
N LYS A 110 -4.79 31.43 36.71
CA LYS A 110 -4.34 31.14 38.09
C LYS A 110 -5.48 31.02 39.10
N ASP A 111 -6.62 31.65 38.83
CA ASP A 111 -7.76 31.76 39.73
C ASP A 111 -8.80 30.65 39.46
N GLY A 112 -8.56 29.84 38.43
CA GLY A 112 -9.38 28.69 38.04
C GLY A 112 -10.47 29.02 37.03
N ASN A 113 -10.51 30.25 36.50
CA ASN A 113 -11.42 30.64 35.43
C ASN A 113 -11.04 29.91 34.14
N SER A 114 -12.04 29.45 33.39
CA SER A 114 -11.82 28.66 32.19
C SER A 114 -12.25 29.39 30.92
N SER A 115 -11.76 28.92 29.78
CA SER A 115 -12.39 29.27 28.51
C SER A 115 -13.83 28.76 28.43
N THR A 116 -14.61 29.34 27.51
CA THR A 116 -15.99 28.90 27.25
C THR A 116 -16.00 27.39 26.95
N PRO A 117 -16.86 26.59 27.62
CA PRO A 117 -16.96 25.16 27.36
C PRO A 117 -17.19 24.85 25.88
N ALA A 118 -16.59 23.77 25.37
CA ALA A 118 -16.72 23.32 23.98
C ALA A 118 -16.30 24.35 22.89
N SER A 119 -15.64 25.45 23.26
CA SER A 119 -15.15 26.46 22.29
C SER A 119 -13.96 25.99 21.47
N ALA A 120 -13.22 24.97 21.93
CA ALA A 120 -12.07 24.41 21.26
C ALA A 120 -12.15 22.87 21.23
N LEU A 121 -12.84 22.36 20.21
CA LEU A 121 -13.01 20.93 19.94
C LEU A 121 -12.30 20.54 18.64
N ILE A 122 -11.54 19.44 18.67
CA ILE A 122 -10.89 18.88 17.48
C ILE A 122 -10.96 17.36 17.50
N SER A 123 -11.28 16.78 16.35
CA SER A 123 -11.23 15.33 16.15
C SER A 123 -9.85 14.91 15.66
N GLY A 124 -9.35 13.79 16.18
CA GLY A 124 -8.09 13.19 15.79
C GLY A 124 -8.15 11.68 15.93
N GLN A 125 -7.27 10.98 15.22
CA GLN A 125 -7.26 9.51 15.21
C GLN A 125 -5.94 9.00 15.78
N SER A 126 -6.01 8.07 16.72
CA SER A 126 -4.84 7.28 17.08
C SER A 126 -4.77 6.07 16.18
N LEU A 127 -3.61 5.85 15.56
CA LEU A 127 -3.35 4.74 14.64
C LEU A 127 -2.54 3.65 15.36
N GLY A 128 -2.42 2.49 14.73
CA GLY A 128 -1.70 1.37 15.30
C GLY A 128 -1.51 0.22 14.32
N ALA A 129 -1.58 -0.99 14.85
CA ALA A 129 -1.32 -2.21 14.10
C ALA A 129 -2.43 -2.54 13.09
N ASP A 130 -3.68 -2.16 13.37
CA ASP A 130 -4.80 -2.43 12.47
C ASP A 130 -4.68 -1.58 11.20
N TYR A 131 -4.36 -0.29 11.35
CA TYR A 131 -4.02 0.59 10.23
C TYR A 131 -2.81 0.07 9.45
N GLU A 132 -1.72 -0.30 10.13
CA GLU A 132 -0.49 -0.79 9.48
C GLU A 132 -0.73 -2.11 8.71
N GLY A 133 -1.58 -2.99 9.24
CA GLY A 133 -1.96 -4.26 8.60
C GLY A 133 -2.86 -4.12 7.36
N GLN A 134 -3.50 -2.97 7.17
CA GLN A 134 -4.31 -2.67 5.98
C GLN A 134 -3.49 -2.04 4.84
N LEU A 135 -2.22 -1.69 5.08
CA LEU A 135 -1.36 -1.12 4.05
C LEU A 135 -0.88 -2.20 3.09
N PHE A 136 -0.89 -1.86 1.80
CA PHE A 136 -0.31 -2.69 0.75
C PHE A 136 1.07 -2.15 0.37
N THR A 137 1.97 -3.04 -0.05
CA THR A 137 3.21 -2.61 -0.70
C THR A 137 2.88 -1.93 -2.03
N ARG A 138 3.70 -0.95 -2.44
CA ARG A 138 3.66 -0.39 -3.79
C ARG A 138 3.80 -1.52 -4.80
N SER A 139 2.75 -1.76 -5.58
CA SER A 139 2.72 -2.83 -6.57
C SER A 139 3.88 -2.70 -7.55
N VAL A 140 4.57 -3.81 -7.79
CA VAL A 140 5.68 -3.91 -8.72
C VAL A 140 5.49 -5.14 -9.61
N THR A 141 5.78 -4.99 -10.90
CA THR A 141 5.98 -6.12 -11.81
C THR A 141 7.47 -6.36 -11.96
N LEU A 142 7.89 -7.60 -11.72
CA LEU A 142 9.26 -8.06 -11.86
C LEU A 142 9.40 -8.71 -13.24
N THR A 143 10.37 -8.28 -14.03
CA THR A 143 10.66 -8.88 -15.34
C THR A 143 12.15 -9.00 -15.54
N ASN A 144 12.64 -10.23 -15.75
CA ASN A 144 14.05 -10.41 -16.06
C ASN A 144 14.35 -9.93 -17.48
N SER A 145 15.51 -9.30 -17.64
CA SER A 145 16.00 -8.74 -18.90
C SER A 145 17.51 -8.93 -18.99
N LYS A 146 18.13 -8.68 -20.15
CA LYS A 146 19.59 -8.66 -20.26
C LYS A 146 20.29 -7.74 -19.25
N LYS A 147 19.69 -6.62 -18.87
CA LYS A 147 20.27 -5.63 -17.95
C LYS A 147 20.14 -5.98 -16.46
N GLY A 148 19.38 -7.02 -16.14
CA GLY A 148 19.04 -7.41 -14.77
C GLY A 148 17.53 -7.52 -14.56
N MET A 149 17.10 -7.61 -13.31
CA MET A 149 15.68 -7.66 -12.96
C MET A 149 15.07 -6.27 -13.06
N SER A 150 14.22 -6.03 -14.07
CA SER A 150 13.48 -4.79 -14.21
C SER A 150 12.33 -4.74 -13.22
N LEU A 151 12.18 -3.59 -12.58
CA LEU A 151 11.10 -3.26 -11.66
C LEU A 151 10.19 -2.27 -12.37
N ALA A 152 8.92 -2.61 -12.55
CA ALA A 152 7.90 -1.68 -13.06
C ALA A 152 6.88 -1.41 -11.96
N PHE A 153 6.90 -0.21 -11.40
CA PHE A 153 6.05 0.21 -10.30
C PHE A 153 4.77 0.87 -10.79
N VAL A 154 3.68 0.66 -10.05
CA VAL A 154 2.44 1.42 -10.21
C VAL A 154 2.58 2.79 -9.53
N SER A 155 1.86 3.81 -10.01
CA SER A 155 1.75 5.09 -9.32
C SER A 155 1.10 4.92 -7.94
N VAL A 156 1.44 5.82 -7.03
CA VAL A 156 0.97 5.82 -5.63
C VAL A 156 0.58 7.25 -5.25
N ASP A 157 -0.24 7.38 -4.20
CA ASP A 157 -0.60 8.69 -3.67
C ASP A 157 0.55 9.34 -2.87
N THR A 158 0.30 10.56 -2.39
CA THR A 158 1.29 11.39 -1.68
C THR A 158 1.60 10.91 -0.26
N THR A 159 0.82 9.99 0.30
CA THR A 159 1.11 9.38 1.62
C THR A 159 2.24 8.38 1.52
N CYS A 160 2.41 7.71 0.36
CA CYS A 160 3.56 6.87 0.08
C CYS A 160 4.83 7.73 -0.06
N LYS A 161 5.86 7.43 0.75
CA LYS A 161 7.10 8.22 0.81
C LYS A 161 8.28 7.56 0.11
N PHE A 162 8.39 6.24 0.21
CA PHE A 162 9.43 5.49 -0.46
C PHE A 162 9.09 3.99 -0.49
N THR A 163 9.76 3.26 -1.37
CA THR A 163 9.77 1.79 -1.37
C THR A 163 11.20 1.30 -1.28
N VAL A 164 11.47 0.32 -0.43
CA VAL A 164 12.74 -0.39 -0.34
C VAL A 164 12.55 -1.78 -0.93
N VAL A 165 13.44 -2.15 -1.84
CA VAL A 165 13.54 -3.50 -2.40
C VAL A 165 14.78 -4.15 -1.80
N THR A 166 14.60 -5.23 -1.05
CA THR A 166 15.70 -6.02 -0.47
C THR A 166 15.88 -7.28 -1.29
N TYR A 167 17.11 -7.56 -1.69
CA TYR A 167 17.45 -8.72 -2.53
C TYR A 167 18.88 -9.18 -2.25
N ARG A 168 19.19 -10.41 -2.67
CA ARG A 168 20.56 -10.93 -2.66
C ARG A 168 21.26 -10.51 -3.95
N ASN A 169 22.46 -9.95 -3.85
CA ASN A 169 23.27 -9.61 -5.02
C ASN A 169 24.18 -10.77 -5.46
N ILE A 170 24.88 -10.60 -6.59
CA ILE A 170 25.85 -11.57 -7.14
C ILE A 170 27.00 -11.92 -6.19
N ALA A 171 27.27 -11.09 -5.17
CA ALA A 171 28.27 -11.36 -4.13
C ALA A 171 27.69 -12.15 -2.95
N GLY A 172 26.43 -12.56 -3.00
CA GLY A 172 25.73 -13.26 -1.92
C GLY A 172 25.29 -12.36 -0.77
N GLN A 173 25.41 -11.04 -0.90
CA GLN A 173 25.08 -10.07 0.15
C GLN A 173 23.62 -9.63 0.04
N ALA A 174 22.96 -9.41 1.19
CA ALA A 174 21.67 -8.74 1.24
C ALA A 174 21.85 -7.23 1.00
N VAL A 175 21.24 -6.71 -0.07
CA VAL A 175 21.31 -5.31 -0.48
C VAL A 175 19.92 -4.69 -0.46
N GLN A 176 19.84 -3.42 -0.07
CA GLN A 176 18.61 -2.63 -0.10
C GLN A 176 18.71 -1.55 -1.17
N LYS A 177 17.71 -1.50 -2.06
CA LYS A 177 17.53 -0.41 -3.02
C LYS A 177 16.33 0.44 -2.62
N LYS A 178 16.58 1.68 -2.22
CA LYS A 178 15.54 2.64 -1.81
C LYS A 178 15.11 3.52 -2.98
N ILE A 179 13.85 3.40 -3.37
CA ILE A 179 13.17 4.25 -4.35
C ILE A 179 12.49 5.37 -3.57
N SER A 180 13.04 6.59 -3.63
CA SER A 180 12.47 7.77 -2.93
C SER A 180 11.72 8.72 -3.87
N ASP A 181 12.01 8.68 -5.17
CA ASP A 181 11.21 9.36 -6.18
C ASP A 181 9.97 8.51 -6.50
N MET A 182 8.81 8.92 -5.99
CA MET A 182 7.55 8.22 -6.20
C MET A 182 6.93 8.47 -7.58
N ALA A 183 7.46 9.41 -8.36
CA ALA A 183 7.14 9.55 -9.77
C ALA A 183 7.91 8.54 -10.64
N ALA A 184 9.03 7.99 -10.16
CA ALA A 184 9.75 6.93 -10.86
C ALA A 184 8.87 5.67 -10.92
N LEU A 185 8.54 5.27 -12.16
CA LEU A 185 7.75 4.07 -12.46
C LEU A 185 8.60 2.87 -12.83
N THR A 186 9.90 3.05 -13.04
CA THR A 186 10.80 1.96 -13.42
C THR A 186 12.14 2.04 -12.70
N ASP A 187 12.72 0.87 -12.46
CA ASP A 187 14.11 0.73 -12.04
C ASP A 187 14.65 -0.66 -12.45
N THR A 188 15.89 -0.99 -12.10
CA THR A 188 16.53 -2.26 -12.41
C THR A 188 17.46 -2.70 -11.27
N LEU A 189 17.44 -3.98 -10.93
CA LEU A 189 18.40 -4.66 -10.07
C LEU A 189 19.43 -5.36 -10.97
N ALA A 190 20.51 -4.66 -11.29
CA ALA A 190 21.50 -5.12 -12.27
C ALA A 190 22.39 -6.25 -11.75
N ASP A 191 22.64 -6.26 -10.45
CA ASP A 191 23.52 -7.17 -9.72
C ASP A 191 22.75 -8.23 -8.93
N ILE A 192 21.49 -8.51 -9.29
CA ILE A 192 20.69 -9.52 -8.61
C ILE A 192 21.33 -10.91 -8.75
N ASP A 193 21.30 -11.69 -7.67
CA ASP A 193 21.87 -13.03 -7.64
C ASP A 193 21.21 -13.94 -8.70
N PRO A 194 21.98 -14.71 -9.50
CA PRO A 194 21.47 -15.59 -10.55
C PRO A 194 20.60 -16.76 -10.06
N LEU A 195 20.48 -16.96 -8.74
CA LEU A 195 19.62 -17.96 -8.08
C LEU A 195 18.56 -17.30 -7.20
N ALA A 196 18.35 -15.99 -7.32
CA ALA A 196 17.31 -15.29 -6.56
C ALA A 196 15.92 -15.75 -7.03
N ALA A 197 15.10 -16.23 -6.09
CA ALA A 197 13.73 -16.65 -6.32
C ALA A 197 12.69 -15.66 -5.78
N SER A 198 13.14 -14.62 -5.08
CA SER A 198 12.27 -13.58 -4.53
C SER A 198 13.01 -12.27 -4.27
N VAL A 199 12.24 -11.22 -4.05
CA VAL A 199 12.68 -9.96 -3.46
C VAL A 199 11.70 -9.57 -2.34
N ASP A 200 12.19 -8.88 -1.32
CA ASP A 200 11.33 -8.34 -0.26
C ASP A 200 11.06 -6.86 -0.49
N LEU A 201 9.78 -6.51 -0.53
CA LEU A 201 9.32 -5.14 -0.64
C LEU A 201 8.95 -4.60 0.73
N ARG A 202 9.35 -3.36 0.98
CA ARG A 202 8.88 -2.56 2.11
C ARG A 202 8.49 -1.17 1.63
N THR A 203 7.22 -0.82 1.73
CA THR A 203 6.72 0.51 1.33
C THR A 203 6.38 1.32 2.57
N ALA A 204 6.83 2.57 2.60
CA ALA A 204 6.66 3.49 3.72
C ALA A 204 5.56 4.51 3.43
N TYR A 205 4.67 4.69 4.39
CA TYR A 205 3.53 5.60 4.33
C TYR A 205 3.56 6.58 5.49
N VAL A 206 3.27 7.84 5.23
CA VAL A 206 2.95 8.83 6.27
C VAL A 206 1.53 9.31 6.00
N PRO A 207 0.56 9.00 6.87
CA PRO A 207 -0.82 9.45 6.73
C PRO A 207 -0.92 10.95 6.50
N VAL A 208 -2.04 11.42 5.94
CA VAL A 208 -2.33 12.85 5.88
C VAL A 208 -2.37 13.39 7.32
N LYS A 209 -1.57 14.41 7.62
CA LYS A 209 -1.35 14.91 8.99
C LYS A 209 -0.84 13.83 9.96
N GLY A 210 -0.14 12.82 9.46
CA GLY A 210 0.50 11.81 10.29
C GLY A 210 1.86 12.29 10.81
N ILE A 211 2.18 11.98 12.07
CA ILE A 211 3.52 12.21 12.64
C ILE A 211 4.42 10.97 12.55
N ASP A 212 3.86 9.83 12.18
CA ASP A 212 4.55 8.55 12.11
C ASP A 212 4.64 8.00 10.69
N THR A 213 5.70 7.23 10.45
CA THR A 213 5.83 6.40 9.24
C THR A 213 5.38 4.97 9.52
N PHE A 214 4.46 4.47 8.70
CA PHE A 214 3.91 3.11 8.69
C PHE A 214 4.46 2.31 7.52
N TYR A 215 4.49 0.98 7.64
CA TYR A 215 5.11 0.12 6.65
C TYR A 215 4.21 -1.04 6.25
N ALA A 216 4.09 -1.23 4.94
CA ALA A 216 3.66 -2.50 4.36
C ALA A 216 4.88 -3.32 3.96
N GLN A 217 4.82 -4.64 4.12
CA GLN A 217 5.86 -5.58 3.71
C GLN A 217 5.29 -6.77 2.96
N LYS A 218 5.97 -7.20 1.89
CA LYS A 218 5.59 -8.36 1.10
C LYS A 218 6.80 -8.95 0.40
N THR A 219 6.94 -10.27 0.45
CA THR A 219 7.87 -11.00 -0.40
C THR A 219 7.23 -11.26 -1.76
N GLU A 220 7.84 -10.75 -2.82
CA GLU A 220 7.43 -11.06 -4.20
C GLU A 220 8.30 -12.18 -4.75
N THR A 221 7.66 -13.28 -5.15
CA THR A 221 8.34 -14.39 -5.81
C THR A 221 8.60 -14.08 -7.28
N MET A 222 9.72 -14.54 -7.80
CA MET A 222 10.10 -14.36 -9.20
C MET A 222 10.87 -15.57 -9.71
N SER A 223 10.89 -15.75 -11.04
CA SER A 223 11.79 -16.67 -11.71
C SER A 223 12.67 -15.90 -12.67
N LEU A 224 13.99 -16.08 -12.58
CA LEU A 224 14.92 -15.50 -13.55
C LEU A 224 14.75 -16.08 -14.95
N ALA A 225 14.16 -17.27 -15.09
CA ALA A 225 13.78 -17.81 -16.39
C ALA A 225 12.49 -17.18 -16.95
N ALA A 226 11.73 -16.42 -16.16
CA ALA A 226 10.57 -15.68 -16.69
C ALA A 226 11.04 -14.39 -17.40
N GLY A 227 10.55 -14.17 -18.61
CA GLY A 227 10.98 -13.02 -19.42
C GLY A 227 10.67 -13.20 -20.89
N ARG A 228 11.14 -12.24 -21.69
CA ARG A 228 10.97 -12.23 -23.16
C ARG A 228 12.22 -12.79 -23.82
N TYR A 229 12.03 -13.63 -24.81
CA TYR A 229 13.09 -14.35 -25.50
C TYR A 229 12.96 -14.24 -27.02
N THR A 230 14.07 -14.36 -27.72
CA THR A 230 14.10 -14.84 -29.10
C THR A 230 14.36 -16.34 -29.05
N CYS A 231 13.45 -17.13 -29.60
CA CYS A 231 13.57 -18.58 -29.72
C CYS A 231 14.07 -18.94 -31.13
N THR A 232 15.17 -19.69 -31.17
CA THR A 232 15.67 -20.38 -32.36
C THR A 232 15.69 -21.88 -32.09
N GLY A 233 15.76 -22.69 -33.13
CA GLY A 233 15.83 -24.12 -32.92
C GLY A 233 15.58 -24.92 -34.18
N ASN A 234 15.31 -26.20 -33.97
CA ASN A 234 14.87 -27.13 -34.99
C ASN A 234 13.61 -27.85 -34.52
N MET A 235 12.65 -28.02 -35.42
CA MET A 235 11.42 -28.75 -35.19
C MET A 235 11.27 -29.82 -36.26
N VAL A 236 10.94 -31.04 -35.85
CA VAL A 236 10.71 -32.18 -36.76
C VAL A 236 9.40 -32.85 -36.38
N ASP A 237 8.41 -32.83 -37.28
CA ASP A 237 7.17 -33.61 -37.17
C ASP A 237 7.31 -34.88 -38.03
N VAL A 238 7.22 -36.05 -37.40
CA VAL A 238 7.41 -37.35 -38.09
C VAL A 238 6.20 -37.78 -38.91
N THR A 239 5.03 -37.15 -38.70
CA THR A 239 3.80 -37.45 -39.43
C THR A 239 3.66 -36.59 -40.68
N SER A 240 4.20 -35.37 -40.68
CA SER A 240 4.16 -34.46 -41.84
C SER A 240 5.39 -33.58 -41.92
N ALA A 241 6.24 -33.83 -42.93
CA ALA A 241 7.40 -33.00 -43.25
C ALA A 241 7.02 -31.57 -43.71
N ALA A 242 5.75 -31.33 -44.05
CA ALA A 242 5.24 -29.99 -44.37
C ALA A 242 5.04 -29.11 -43.12
N LEU A 243 5.07 -29.71 -41.92
CA LEU A 243 5.02 -29.00 -40.65
C LEU A 243 6.43 -28.68 -40.18
N THR A 244 6.76 -27.39 -40.11
CA THR A 244 8.08 -26.91 -39.69
C THR A 244 7.96 -25.83 -38.63
N GLY A 245 9.03 -25.61 -37.85
CA GLY A 245 9.05 -24.55 -36.84
C GLY A 245 9.17 -23.17 -37.47
N ALA A 246 8.48 -22.18 -36.90
CA ALA A 246 8.56 -20.79 -37.33
C ALA A 246 9.74 -20.05 -36.64
N TYR A 247 10.97 -20.46 -36.90
CA TYR A 247 12.17 -19.85 -36.28
C TYR A 247 12.83 -18.78 -37.18
N PRO A 248 13.47 -17.74 -36.60
CA PRO A 248 13.34 -17.33 -35.20
C PRO A 248 11.94 -16.74 -34.93
N TRP A 249 11.51 -16.81 -33.67
CA TRP A 249 10.28 -16.17 -33.20
C TRP A 249 10.43 -15.65 -31.78
N ASN A 250 9.52 -14.77 -31.39
CA ASN A 250 9.51 -14.12 -30.10
C ASN A 250 8.54 -14.83 -29.16
N VAL A 251 9.04 -15.18 -27.98
CA VAL A 251 8.24 -15.85 -26.95
C VAL A 251 8.41 -15.15 -25.61
N THR A 252 7.40 -15.24 -24.77
CA THR A 252 7.48 -14.84 -23.37
C THR A 252 7.27 -16.07 -22.50
N LEU A 253 8.21 -16.37 -21.62
CA LEU A 253 8.01 -17.36 -20.56
C LEU A 253 7.31 -16.67 -19.39
N ARG A 254 6.01 -16.93 -19.22
CA ARG A 254 5.18 -16.30 -18.20
C ARG A 254 5.10 -17.18 -16.96
N GLN A 255 5.33 -16.59 -15.80
CA GLN A 255 5.26 -17.31 -14.54
C GLN A 255 3.81 -17.59 -14.16
N VAL A 256 3.47 -18.87 -14.01
CA VAL A 256 2.14 -19.35 -13.56
C VAL A 256 2.20 -20.14 -12.25
N GLY A 257 3.41 -20.28 -11.70
CA GLY A 257 3.69 -20.87 -10.38
C GLY A 257 5.15 -20.61 -10.03
N ALA A 258 5.57 -20.95 -8.81
CA ALA A 258 6.93 -20.64 -8.33
C ALA A 258 8.06 -21.12 -9.28
N ARG A 259 7.86 -22.26 -9.95
CA ARG A 259 8.83 -22.86 -10.89
C ARG A 259 8.19 -23.35 -12.18
N ARG A 260 7.07 -22.74 -12.57
CA ARG A 260 6.26 -23.19 -13.71
C ARG A 260 6.05 -22.03 -14.66
N LEU A 261 6.57 -22.17 -15.88
CA LEU A 261 6.54 -21.12 -16.89
C LEU A 261 5.82 -21.60 -18.14
N GLU A 262 4.79 -20.88 -18.56
CA GLU A 262 4.12 -21.13 -19.84
C GLU A 262 4.81 -20.37 -20.98
N LEU A 263 4.95 -21.02 -22.13
CA LEU A 263 5.50 -20.43 -23.35
C LEU A 263 4.39 -19.72 -24.10
N TYR A 264 4.39 -18.39 -24.05
CA TYR A 264 3.47 -17.55 -24.78
C TYR A 264 4.10 -17.05 -26.09
N ASP A 265 3.38 -17.21 -27.19
CA ASP A 265 3.76 -16.72 -28.51
C ASP A 265 3.49 -15.22 -28.64
N GLU A 266 4.55 -14.43 -28.84
CA GLU A 266 4.44 -12.98 -28.99
C GLU A 266 4.27 -12.54 -30.45
N ASP A 267 4.29 -13.43 -31.44
CA ASP A 267 4.31 -13.05 -32.85
C ASP A 267 3.01 -13.39 -33.58
N TYR A 268 2.54 -14.64 -33.49
CA TYR A 268 1.42 -15.11 -34.32
C TYR A 268 0.13 -15.36 -33.54
N THR A 269 0.10 -16.39 -32.69
CA THR A 269 -1.12 -16.84 -32.01
C THR A 269 -1.55 -15.91 -30.87
N LYS A 270 -0.62 -15.16 -30.28
CA LYS A 270 -0.87 -14.33 -29.08
C LYS A 270 -1.53 -15.13 -27.95
N ASP A 271 -1.12 -16.38 -27.82
CA ASP A 271 -1.58 -17.31 -26.79
C ASP A 271 -0.46 -18.30 -26.43
N VAL A 272 -0.72 -19.19 -25.48
CA VAL A 272 0.15 -20.30 -25.13
C VAL A 272 -0.08 -21.44 -26.11
N ALA A 273 0.52 -21.28 -27.29
CA ALA A 273 0.54 -22.24 -28.38
C ALA A 273 1.90 -22.20 -29.07
N HIS A 274 2.29 -23.31 -29.70
CA HIS A 274 3.52 -23.36 -30.47
C HIS A 274 3.28 -22.88 -31.91
N TRP A 275 4.02 -21.86 -32.36
CA TRP A 275 3.91 -21.33 -33.73
C TRP A 275 4.67 -22.22 -34.70
N ILE A 276 3.94 -22.76 -35.67
CA ILE A 276 4.48 -23.61 -36.73
C ILE A 276 4.14 -23.05 -38.10
N LYS A 277 4.76 -23.63 -39.13
CA LYS A 277 4.41 -23.45 -40.52
C LYS A 277 3.79 -24.74 -41.04
N SER A 278 2.72 -24.62 -41.81
CA SER A 278 2.13 -25.72 -42.60
C SER A 278 2.26 -25.36 -44.07
N SER A 279 3.14 -26.06 -44.79
CA SER A 279 3.47 -25.76 -46.19
C SER A 279 3.85 -24.27 -46.40
N GLY A 280 4.59 -23.69 -45.46
CA GLY A 280 5.04 -22.29 -45.48
C GLY A 280 4.06 -21.27 -44.88
N SER A 281 2.79 -21.63 -44.69
CA SER A 281 1.76 -20.77 -44.08
C SER A 281 1.77 -20.85 -42.55
N ASN A 282 1.48 -19.74 -41.86
CA ASN A 282 1.40 -19.74 -40.39
C ASN A 282 0.30 -20.68 -39.88
N SER A 283 0.61 -21.44 -38.83
CA SER A 283 -0.32 -22.35 -38.17
C SER A 283 0.10 -22.58 -36.70
N SER A 284 -0.66 -23.39 -35.97
CA SER A 284 -0.32 -23.84 -34.63
C SER A 284 -0.89 -25.24 -34.36
N TYR A 285 -0.30 -25.95 -33.42
CA TYR A 285 -0.88 -27.22 -32.96
C TYR A 285 -2.09 -26.96 -32.05
N GLY A 286 -3.29 -27.29 -32.55
CA GLY A 286 -4.51 -27.21 -31.74
C GLY A 286 -4.41 -27.97 -30.41
N GLN A 287 -4.87 -27.37 -29.31
CA GLN A 287 -4.79 -27.93 -27.95
C GLN A 287 -3.39 -28.39 -27.52
N PHE A 288 -2.32 -27.73 -27.99
CA PHE A 288 -0.97 -27.94 -27.51
C PHE A 288 -0.30 -26.61 -27.15
N GLY A 289 -0.17 -26.38 -25.84
CA GLY A 289 0.51 -25.22 -25.28
C GLY A 289 1.58 -25.66 -24.32
N VAL A 290 2.80 -25.11 -24.42
CA VAL A 290 3.96 -25.63 -23.71
C VAL A 290 4.09 -25.00 -22.33
N ILE A 291 4.29 -25.83 -21.31
CA ILE A 291 4.64 -25.39 -19.96
C ILE A 291 5.88 -26.13 -19.47
N PHE A 292 6.89 -25.36 -19.06
CA PHE A 292 8.13 -25.85 -18.48
C PHE A 292 8.02 -25.84 -16.95
N ASN A 293 8.35 -26.96 -16.32
CA ASN A 293 8.54 -27.03 -14.87
C ASN A 293 10.04 -27.09 -14.58
N PHE A 294 10.51 -26.25 -13.66
CA PHE A 294 11.91 -26.12 -13.28
C PHE A 294 12.16 -26.64 -11.85
N ASP A 295 13.39 -27.06 -11.58
CA ASP A 295 13.89 -27.21 -10.22
C ASP A 295 14.53 -25.91 -9.68
N GLU A 296 15.17 -25.99 -8.52
CA GLU A 296 15.86 -24.87 -7.85
C GLU A 296 17.10 -24.38 -8.59
N ASN A 297 17.67 -25.22 -9.45
CA ASN A 297 18.90 -24.97 -10.18
C ASN A 297 18.62 -24.62 -11.65
N TYR A 298 17.38 -24.27 -11.97
CA TYR A 298 16.91 -23.95 -13.31
C TYR A 298 17.06 -25.08 -14.34
N ASN A 299 17.13 -26.34 -13.90
CA ASN A 299 16.95 -27.47 -14.81
C ASN A 299 15.45 -27.62 -15.13
N VAL A 300 15.12 -27.80 -16.40
CA VAL A 300 13.77 -28.18 -16.82
C VAL A 300 13.59 -29.66 -16.46
N ILE A 301 12.67 -29.95 -15.55
CA ILE A 301 12.43 -31.31 -15.04
C ILE A 301 11.23 -31.99 -15.71
N SER A 302 10.34 -31.21 -16.32
CA SER A 302 9.29 -31.74 -17.19
C SER A 302 8.73 -30.66 -18.10
N VAL A 303 8.20 -31.11 -19.24
CA VAL A 303 7.38 -30.31 -20.15
C VAL A 303 5.98 -30.90 -20.15
N VAL A 304 4.96 -30.08 -19.99
CA VAL A 304 3.56 -30.51 -20.02
C VAL A 304 2.70 -29.61 -20.89
N ASN A 305 1.58 -30.15 -21.34
CA ASN A 305 0.62 -29.42 -22.16
C ASN A 305 -0.38 -28.66 -21.29
N LYS A 306 -0.53 -27.36 -21.55
CA LYS A 306 -1.48 -26.45 -20.89
C LYS A 306 -2.93 -26.93 -21.00
N ASN A 307 -3.29 -27.56 -22.12
CA ASN A 307 -4.68 -27.92 -22.44
C ASN A 307 -5.09 -29.31 -21.91
N GLY A 308 -4.29 -29.90 -21.03
CA GLY A 308 -4.45 -31.27 -20.55
C GLY A 308 -3.24 -32.14 -20.93
N GLN A 309 -2.95 -33.12 -20.09
CA GLN A 309 -1.76 -33.97 -20.19
C GLN A 309 -2.20 -35.46 -20.07
N PRO A 310 -2.86 -36.04 -21.10
CA PRO A 310 -3.09 -35.51 -22.45
C PRO A 310 -4.33 -34.58 -22.55
N SER A 311 -4.39 -33.78 -23.61
CA SER A 311 -5.53 -32.92 -23.95
C SER A 311 -6.64 -33.70 -24.65
N GLY A 312 -7.76 -33.03 -24.96
CA GLY A 312 -8.92 -33.65 -25.63
C GLY A 312 -8.61 -34.29 -26.99
N ASN A 313 -7.57 -33.83 -27.69
CA ASN A 313 -7.05 -34.42 -28.92
C ASN A 313 -5.87 -35.38 -28.69
N ASN A 314 -5.75 -35.95 -27.48
CA ASN A 314 -4.69 -36.88 -27.08
C ASN A 314 -3.25 -36.32 -27.19
N ARG A 315 -3.07 -35.01 -27.07
CA ARG A 315 -1.74 -34.37 -27.13
C ARG A 315 -1.16 -34.12 -25.74
N SER A 316 0.11 -34.45 -25.55
CA SER A 316 0.85 -34.21 -24.30
C SER A 316 2.24 -33.67 -24.58
N GLY A 317 2.83 -32.96 -23.62
CA GLY A 317 4.24 -32.57 -23.67
C GLY A 317 5.10 -33.59 -22.95
N GLU A 318 6.34 -33.79 -23.40
CA GLU A 318 7.29 -34.65 -22.70
C GLU A 318 8.70 -34.09 -22.85
N LEU A 319 9.48 -34.07 -21.77
CA LEU A 319 10.86 -33.62 -21.82
C LEU A 319 11.73 -34.67 -22.52
N ASP A 320 12.58 -34.26 -23.45
CA ASP A 320 13.59 -35.13 -24.05
C ASP A 320 14.87 -35.07 -23.21
N PRO A 321 15.22 -36.13 -22.45
CA PRO A 321 16.37 -36.12 -21.55
C PRO A 321 17.72 -36.02 -22.27
N SER A 322 17.77 -36.19 -23.60
CA SER A 322 18.99 -35.97 -24.38
C SER A 322 19.35 -34.48 -24.55
N GLY A 323 18.41 -33.57 -24.27
CA GLY A 323 18.64 -32.13 -24.29
C GLY A 323 19.43 -31.62 -23.08
N ILE A 324 20.00 -30.42 -23.20
CA ILE A 324 20.65 -29.73 -22.08
C ILE A 324 19.63 -29.39 -20.97
N ASN A 325 18.40 -29.05 -21.36
CA ASN A 325 17.25 -28.85 -20.47
C ASN A 325 17.54 -27.97 -19.26
N LYS A 326 18.14 -26.80 -19.52
CA LYS A 326 18.58 -25.89 -18.46
C LYS A 326 18.54 -24.44 -18.91
N PHE A 327 18.04 -23.59 -18.02
CA PHE A 327 18.25 -22.14 -18.11
C PHE A 327 19.52 -21.77 -17.35
N ASP A 328 20.43 -21.10 -18.04
CA ASP A 328 21.61 -20.50 -17.44
C ASP A 328 21.32 -19.04 -17.10
N PRO A 329 21.25 -18.67 -15.80
CA PRO A 329 20.90 -17.31 -15.38
C PRO A 329 22.01 -16.29 -15.64
N VAL A 330 23.25 -16.74 -15.89
CA VAL A 330 24.38 -15.85 -16.23
C VAL A 330 24.31 -15.47 -17.71
N THR A 331 24.21 -16.45 -18.60
CA THR A 331 24.10 -16.19 -20.05
C THR A 331 22.68 -15.79 -20.49
N LYS A 332 21.68 -16.02 -19.63
CA LYS A 332 20.24 -15.77 -19.87
C LYS A 332 19.73 -16.54 -21.09
N VAL A 333 20.19 -17.78 -21.22
CA VAL A 333 19.84 -18.70 -22.29
C VAL A 333 19.19 -19.94 -21.68
N LEU A 334 18.00 -20.29 -22.17
CA LEU A 334 17.39 -21.59 -21.95
C LEU A 334 17.64 -22.47 -23.17
N LYS A 335 18.21 -23.65 -22.95
CA LYS A 335 18.27 -24.71 -23.95
C LYS A 335 17.37 -25.85 -23.49
N VAL A 336 16.42 -26.26 -24.32
CA VAL A 336 15.45 -27.29 -23.96
C VAL A 336 15.09 -28.13 -25.17
N LYS A 337 14.98 -29.43 -24.95
CA LYS A 337 14.53 -30.39 -25.94
C LYS A 337 13.32 -31.13 -25.41
N TYR A 338 12.28 -31.26 -26.22
CA TYR A 338 11.03 -31.85 -25.79
C TYR A 338 10.21 -32.37 -26.97
N TRP A 339 9.23 -33.21 -26.67
CA TRP A 339 8.28 -33.73 -27.64
C TRP A 339 6.88 -33.20 -27.39
N MET A 340 6.14 -33.04 -28.49
CA MET A 340 4.70 -33.22 -28.46
C MET A 340 4.40 -34.68 -28.81
N ASN A 341 3.75 -35.35 -27.88
CA ASN A 341 3.18 -36.67 -28.12
C ASN A 341 1.76 -36.54 -28.63
N GLU A 342 1.34 -37.46 -29.50
CA GLU A 342 -0.05 -37.61 -29.93
C GLU A 342 -0.40 -39.10 -29.90
N ASN A 343 -1.52 -39.46 -29.27
CA ASN A 343 -1.92 -40.86 -29.05
C ASN A 343 -0.82 -41.70 -28.36
N GLY A 344 -0.08 -41.09 -27.45
CA GLY A 344 0.97 -41.75 -26.66
C GLY A 344 2.30 -41.98 -27.37
N THR A 345 2.49 -41.45 -28.59
CA THR A 345 3.75 -41.59 -29.35
C THR A 345 4.38 -40.22 -29.62
N HIS A 346 5.71 -40.11 -29.62
CA HIS A 346 6.43 -38.91 -30.01
C HIS A 346 6.12 -38.56 -31.47
N ARG A 347 5.40 -37.45 -31.70
CA ARG A 347 5.05 -36.98 -33.04
C ARG A 347 5.97 -35.85 -33.50
N THR A 348 6.17 -34.85 -32.65
CA THR A 348 6.97 -33.68 -32.99
C THR A 348 8.06 -33.47 -31.97
N SER A 349 9.31 -33.41 -32.41
CA SER A 349 10.44 -33.02 -31.56
C SER A 349 10.77 -31.54 -31.74
N PHE A 350 11.06 -30.86 -30.65
CA PHE A 350 11.54 -29.49 -30.59
C PHE A 350 12.90 -29.48 -29.90
N ASP A 351 13.90 -28.89 -30.53
CA ASP A 351 15.23 -28.63 -29.97
C ASP A 351 15.48 -27.12 -30.05
N GLU A 352 15.27 -26.43 -28.93
CA GLU A 352 15.11 -24.98 -28.90
C GLU A 352 16.14 -24.30 -27.99
N VAL A 353 16.58 -23.14 -28.46
CA VAL A 353 17.45 -22.20 -27.74
C VAL A 353 16.71 -20.88 -27.62
N MET A 354 16.34 -20.52 -26.39
CA MET A 354 15.69 -19.27 -26.07
C MET A 354 16.72 -18.32 -25.46
N THR A 355 17.04 -17.24 -26.18
CA THR A 355 17.95 -16.19 -25.71
C THR A 355 17.16 -14.99 -25.22
N MET A 356 17.31 -14.62 -23.94
CA MET A 356 16.57 -13.50 -23.35
C MET A 356 16.85 -12.19 -24.08
N LYS A 357 15.87 -11.29 -24.14
CA LYS A 357 15.97 -9.98 -24.81
C LYS A 357 16.52 -8.88 -23.92
#